data_AF-A0A1E8PR09-F1
#
_entry.id   AF-A0A1E8PR09-F1
#
_cell.length_a   1.000
_cell.length_b   1.000
_cell.length_c   1.000
_cell.angle_alpha   90.00
_cell.angle_beta   90.00
_cell.angle_gamma   90.00
#
_symmetry.space_group_name_H-M   'P 1'
#
loop_
_entity.id
_entity.type
_entity.pdbx_description
1 polymer ?
#
loop_
_entity_poly.entity_id
_entity_poly.type
_entity_poly.pdbx_seq_one_letter_code
_entity_poly.pdbx_strand_id
1 'polypeptide(L)'
;MPGYGYCHWPALFGVLAACVALMTVQVRFYESAKLWERTLDTLRHLLKTRTALAQLPVGAALSLAPGSAQVAKLTRAIERSLLYYVPFVDTLLVEYGDWLLLKNVKRYFRTRQLVAQRLPFLRDSFIQVAQLEADLALARQLRAAPVYCWAGTGAPRALALQGMRHPLLEHAAPLSFGVQGKGGFIFGQNGIGKSTLLRCIGLNLVCVAQRGFDAGIADKAGRVFDWLSTHMAQPADCAGVLERA
;
A
#
# COMPACT_ATOMS: atom_id res chain seq x y z
N MET A 1 -73.51 -27.39 1.71
CA MET A 1 -72.58 -26.88 0.69
C MET A 1 -72.07 -25.52 1.15
N PRO A 2 -70.81 -25.38 1.60
CA PRO A 2 -70.28 -24.08 1.98
C PRO A 2 -69.55 -23.44 0.79
N GLY A 3 -70.07 -22.32 0.30
CA GLY A 3 -69.41 -21.48 -0.70
C GLY A 3 -68.31 -20.64 -0.05
N TYR A 4 -67.07 -21.13 -0.09
CA TYR A 4 -65.88 -20.34 0.22
C TYR A 4 -65.36 -19.70 -1.06
N GLY A 5 -65.87 -18.51 -1.39
CA GLY A 5 -65.47 -17.75 -2.57
C GLY A 5 -64.88 -16.39 -2.19
N TYR A 6 -63.93 -16.35 -1.24
CA TYR A 6 -63.17 -15.12 -1.00
C TYR A 6 -62.11 -14.97 -2.09
N CYS A 7 -62.24 -13.92 -2.89
CA CYS A 7 -61.32 -13.54 -3.96
C CYS A 7 -59.98 -13.09 -3.35
N HIS A 8 -59.09 -14.06 -3.06
CA HIS A 8 -57.72 -13.81 -2.55
C HIS A 8 -56.72 -13.40 -3.65
N TRP A 9 -57.16 -13.38 -4.92
CA TRP A 9 -56.36 -13.02 -6.09
C TRP A 9 -55.61 -11.67 -5.98
N PRO A 10 -56.24 -10.54 -5.60
CA PRO A 10 -55.53 -9.26 -5.52
C PRO A 10 -54.42 -9.25 -4.45
N ALA A 11 -54.62 -9.94 -3.32
CA ALA A 11 -53.60 -10.07 -2.29
C ALA A 11 -52.41 -10.92 -2.76
N LEU A 12 -52.69 -12.00 -3.51
CA LEU A 12 -51.65 -12.84 -4.12
C LEU A 12 -50.81 -12.07 -5.14
N PHE A 13 -51.43 -11.23 -5.99
CA PHE A 13 -50.69 -10.38 -6.92
C PHE A 13 -49.80 -9.36 -6.21
N GLY A 14 -50.27 -8.75 -5.12
CA GLY A 14 -49.47 -7.83 -4.31
C GLY A 14 -48.24 -8.50 -3.69
N VAL A 15 -48.40 -9.70 -3.12
CA VAL A 15 -47.29 -10.48 -2.56
C VAL A 15 -46.29 -10.88 -3.65
N LEU A 16 -46.78 -11.34 -4.81
CA LEU A 16 -45.92 -11.74 -5.92
C LEU A 16 -45.12 -10.55 -6.46
N ALA A 17 -45.75 -9.38 -6.62
CA ALA A 17 -45.06 -8.15 -7.00
C ALA A 17 -43.98 -7.76 -5.99
N ALA A 18 -44.27 -7.85 -4.69
CA ALA A 18 -43.28 -7.61 -3.64
C ALA A 18 -42.10 -8.60 -3.70
N CYS A 19 -42.36 -9.89 -3.88
CA CYS A 19 -41.32 -10.91 -4.04
C CYS A 19 -40.43 -10.63 -5.27
N VAL A 20 -41.01 -10.31 -6.42
CA VAL A 20 -40.26 -9.95 -7.63
C VAL A 20 -39.41 -8.71 -7.41
N ALA A 21 -39.93 -7.70 -6.70
CA ALA A 21 -39.17 -6.49 -6.37
C ALA A 21 -37.96 -6.82 -5.46
N LEU A 22 -38.17 -7.62 -4.41
CA LEU A 22 -37.10 -8.06 -3.50
C LEU A 22 -36.04 -8.89 -4.23
N MET A 23 -36.45 -9.85 -5.08
CA MET A 23 -35.54 -10.63 -5.91
C MET A 23 -34.74 -9.75 -6.87
N THR A 24 -35.37 -8.75 -7.48
CA THR A 24 -34.69 -7.82 -8.40
C THR A 24 -33.59 -7.04 -7.68
N VAL A 25 -33.89 -6.53 -6.48
CA VAL A 25 -32.88 -5.84 -5.65
C VAL A 25 -31.77 -6.81 -5.25
N GLN A 26 -32.13 -8.03 -4.83
CA GLN A 26 -31.17 -9.06 -4.45
C GLN A 26 -30.20 -9.39 -5.58
N VAL A 27 -30.72 -9.74 -6.76
CA VAL A 27 -29.91 -10.08 -7.94
C VAL A 27 -29.00 -8.92 -8.34
N ARG A 28 -29.51 -7.69 -8.31
CA ARG A 28 -28.74 -6.49 -8.69
C ARG A 28 -27.55 -6.24 -7.77
N PHE A 29 -27.70 -6.46 -6.46
CA PHE A 29 -26.68 -6.09 -5.47
C PHE A 29 -25.89 -7.27 -4.91
N TYR A 30 -26.28 -8.52 -5.21
CA TYR A 30 -25.62 -9.71 -4.66
C TYR A 30 -24.12 -9.76 -4.96
N GLU A 31 -23.73 -9.61 -6.23
CA GLU A 31 -22.30 -9.64 -6.62
C GLU A 31 -21.52 -8.48 -6.00
N SER A 32 -22.11 -7.29 -5.96
CA SER A 32 -21.49 -6.11 -5.32
C SER A 32 -21.31 -6.32 -3.82
N ALA A 33 -22.31 -6.86 -3.13
CA ALA A 33 -22.25 -7.15 -1.70
C ALA A 33 -21.21 -8.25 -1.40
N LYS A 34 -21.12 -9.27 -2.26
CA LYS A 34 -20.15 -10.36 -2.14
C LYS A 34 -18.71 -9.89 -2.35
N LEU A 35 -18.46 -9.07 -3.37
CA LEU A 35 -17.15 -8.45 -3.60
C LEU A 35 -16.75 -7.53 -2.43
N TRP A 36 -17.71 -6.73 -1.95
CA TRP A 36 -17.49 -5.84 -0.82
C TRP A 36 -17.14 -6.58 0.47
N GLU A 37 -17.70 -7.77 0.70
CA GLU A 37 -17.32 -8.58 1.86
C GLU A 37 -15.82 -8.94 1.84
N ARG A 38 -15.28 -9.29 0.67
CA ARG A 38 -13.84 -9.57 0.52
C ARG A 38 -13.00 -8.35 0.91
N THR A 39 -13.43 -7.15 0.52
CA THR A 39 -12.78 -5.89 0.92
C THR A 39 -12.90 -5.65 2.42
N LEU A 40 -14.03 -5.96 3.04
CA LEU A 40 -14.18 -5.84 4.49
C LEU A 40 -13.30 -6.85 5.24
N ASP A 41 -13.11 -8.06 4.70
CA ASP A 41 -12.21 -9.04 5.27
C ASP A 41 -10.76 -8.56 5.22
N THR A 42 -10.28 -8.01 4.10
CA THR A 42 -8.92 -7.46 4.02
C THR A 42 -8.72 -6.28 4.97
N LEU A 43 -9.69 -5.36 5.06
CA LEU A 43 -9.66 -4.27 6.02
C LEU A 43 -9.62 -4.79 7.47
N ARG A 44 -10.37 -5.86 7.78
CA ARG A 44 -10.36 -6.48 9.11
C ARG A 44 -8.98 -7.04 9.44
N HIS A 45 -8.32 -7.70 8.49
CA HIS A 45 -6.96 -8.21 8.70
C HIS A 45 -5.97 -7.08 8.94
N LEU A 46 -6.02 -6.00 8.15
CA LEU A 46 -5.19 -4.81 8.37
C LEU A 46 -5.35 -4.24 9.80
N LEU A 47 -6.60 -4.08 10.24
CA LEU A 47 -6.89 -3.56 11.58
C LEU A 47 -6.42 -4.50 12.70
N LYS A 48 -6.61 -5.81 12.54
CA LYS A 48 -6.12 -6.83 13.49
C LYS A 48 -4.59 -6.83 13.55
N THR A 49 -3.91 -6.74 12.40
CA THR A 49 -2.45 -6.62 12.34
C THR A 49 -1.97 -5.37 13.05
N ARG A 50 -2.60 -4.20 12.80
CA ARG A 50 -2.29 -2.96 13.52
C ARG A 50 -2.42 -3.15 15.04
N THR A 51 -3.51 -3.77 15.52
CA THR A 51 -3.68 -4.00 16.96
C THR A 51 -2.63 -4.92 17.55
N ALA A 52 -2.25 -5.98 16.83
CA ALA A 52 -1.20 -6.90 17.28
C ALA A 52 0.16 -6.21 17.34
N LEU A 53 0.49 -5.41 16.31
CA LEU A 53 1.74 -4.64 16.27
C LEU A 53 1.81 -3.61 17.41
N ALA A 54 0.71 -2.91 17.70
CA ALA A 54 0.65 -1.92 18.78
C ALA A 54 0.84 -2.52 20.18
N GLN A 55 0.68 -3.84 20.35
CA GLN A 55 0.92 -4.53 21.62
C GLN A 55 2.38 -4.96 21.82
N LEU A 56 3.23 -4.84 20.79
CA LEU A 56 4.63 -5.21 20.89
C LEU A 56 5.40 -4.17 21.73
N PRO A 57 6.27 -4.60 22.68
CA PRO A 57 7.05 -3.70 23.53
C PRO A 57 8.29 -3.16 22.79
N VAL A 58 8.09 -2.57 21.61
CA VAL A 58 9.17 -2.05 20.76
C VAL A 58 8.92 -0.57 20.47
N GLY A 59 9.96 0.26 20.55
CA GLY A 59 9.84 1.71 20.34
C GLY A 59 9.21 2.10 18.99
N ALA A 60 9.49 1.33 17.94
CA ALA A 60 8.89 1.51 16.61
C ALA A 60 7.37 1.28 16.58
N ALA A 61 6.81 0.50 17.51
CA ALA A 61 5.39 0.21 17.60
C ALA A 61 4.59 1.27 18.38
N LEU A 62 5.26 2.19 19.09
CA LEU A 62 4.60 3.23 19.90
C LEU A 62 3.74 4.18 19.06
N SER A 63 4.12 4.43 17.82
CA SER A 63 3.36 5.27 16.87
C SER A 63 1.99 4.66 16.49
N LEU A 64 1.80 3.35 16.68
CA LEU A 64 0.54 2.64 16.38
C LEU A 64 -0.43 2.60 17.57
N ALA A 65 0.02 2.91 18.78
CA ALA A 65 -0.81 2.93 19.98
C ALA A 65 -1.96 3.96 19.94
N PRO A 66 -1.77 5.19 19.42
CA PRO A 66 -2.86 6.13 19.21
C PRO A 66 -3.97 5.55 18.32
N GLY A 67 -5.21 5.77 18.75
CA GLY A 67 -6.40 5.32 18.01
C GLY A 67 -6.73 3.83 18.16
N SER A 68 -6.04 3.07 19.02
CA SER A 68 -6.34 1.65 19.29
C SER A 68 -7.81 1.37 19.64
N ALA A 69 -8.44 2.24 20.44
CA ALA A 69 -9.87 2.15 20.76
C ALA A 69 -10.76 2.34 19.51
N GLN A 70 -10.37 3.24 18.59
CA GLN A 70 -11.09 3.44 17.33
C GLN A 70 -10.93 2.24 16.40
N VAL A 71 -9.73 1.64 16.32
CA VAL A 71 -9.48 0.39 15.59
C VAL A 71 -10.36 -0.74 16.11
N ALA A 72 -10.44 -0.91 17.43
CA ALA A 72 -11.28 -1.94 18.04
C ALA A 72 -12.77 -1.73 17.73
N LYS A 73 -13.26 -0.49 17.85
CA LYS A 73 -14.64 -0.14 17.50
C LYS A 73 -14.95 -0.39 16.02
N LEU A 74 -14.03 -0.01 15.13
CA LEU A 74 -14.17 -0.19 13.69
C LEU A 74 -14.14 -1.67 13.28
N THR A 75 -13.24 -2.45 13.88
CA THR A 75 -13.14 -3.88 13.67
C THR A 75 -14.44 -4.58 14.03
N ARG A 76 -14.99 -4.31 15.24
CA ARG A 76 -16.29 -4.86 15.67
C ARG A 76 -17.46 -4.43 14.78
N ALA A 77 -17.42 -3.20 14.26
CA ALA A 77 -18.49 -2.69 13.40
C ALA A 77 -18.50 -3.31 11.99
N ILE A 78 -17.35 -3.79 11.52
CA ILE A 78 -17.18 -4.46 10.23
C ILE A 78 -17.39 -5.99 10.35
N GLU A 79 -17.02 -6.57 11.50
CA GLU A 79 -17.09 -8.01 11.76
C GLU A 79 -18.51 -8.55 11.56
N ARG A 80 -18.60 -9.79 11.05
CA ARG A 80 -19.87 -10.50 10.96
C ARG A 80 -20.36 -10.81 12.37
N SER A 81 -21.68 -10.84 12.54
CA SER A 81 -22.27 -11.39 13.77
C SER A 81 -21.73 -12.81 13.97
N LEU A 82 -21.34 -13.15 15.21
CA LEU A 82 -20.83 -14.49 15.56
C LEU A 82 -21.83 -15.60 15.20
N LEU A 83 -23.13 -15.26 15.11
CA LEU A 83 -24.20 -16.16 14.67
C LEU A 83 -24.04 -16.67 13.22
N TYR A 84 -23.25 -15.98 12.39
CA TYR A 84 -22.91 -16.43 11.04
C TYR A 84 -21.97 -17.65 11.05
N TYR A 85 -21.22 -17.89 12.13
CA TYR A 85 -20.29 -19.03 12.24
C TYR A 85 -20.92 -20.25 12.92
N VAL A 86 -22.22 -20.22 13.24
CA VAL A 86 -22.93 -21.33 13.91
C VAL A 86 -23.60 -22.21 12.84
N PRO A 87 -23.15 -23.46 12.61
CA PRO A 87 -23.55 -24.27 11.46
C PRO A 87 -25.06 -24.51 11.32
N PHE A 88 -25.79 -24.58 12.43
CA PHE A 88 -27.24 -24.84 12.44
C PHE A 88 -28.08 -23.58 12.20
N VAL A 89 -27.55 -22.40 12.53
CA VAL A 89 -28.22 -21.10 12.39
C VAL A 89 -27.97 -20.51 10.98
N ASP A 90 -26.83 -20.85 10.39
CA ASP A 90 -26.37 -20.35 9.10
C ASP A 90 -27.34 -20.71 7.96
N THR A 91 -27.77 -21.97 7.86
CA THR A 91 -28.55 -22.41 6.70
C THR A 91 -29.99 -21.87 6.69
N LEU A 92 -30.67 -21.81 7.83
CA LEU A 92 -32.09 -21.44 7.86
C LEU A 92 -32.35 -19.98 8.23
N LEU A 93 -31.56 -19.35 9.11
CA LEU A 93 -31.87 -17.97 9.55
C LEU A 93 -31.09 -16.91 8.78
N VAL A 94 -29.92 -17.26 8.25
CA VAL A 94 -29.12 -16.36 7.41
C VAL A 94 -29.67 -16.34 5.99
N GLU A 95 -29.90 -17.50 5.37
CA GLU A 95 -30.45 -17.54 4.00
C GLU A 95 -31.84 -16.89 3.92
N TYR A 96 -32.75 -17.22 4.84
CA TYR A 96 -34.08 -16.58 4.87
C TYR A 96 -33.97 -15.08 5.20
N GLY A 97 -33.04 -14.68 6.06
CA GLY A 97 -32.78 -13.28 6.35
C GLY A 97 -32.20 -12.50 5.17
N ASP A 98 -31.38 -13.14 4.34
CA ASP A 98 -30.81 -12.53 3.15
C ASP A 98 -31.83 -12.44 2.01
N TRP A 99 -32.72 -13.41 1.87
CA TRP A 99 -33.76 -13.40 0.83
C TRP A 99 -34.97 -12.55 1.19
N LEU A 100 -35.51 -12.64 2.42
CA LEU A 100 -36.73 -11.93 2.82
C LEU A 100 -36.45 -10.54 3.44
N LEU A 101 -35.35 -10.39 4.18
CA LEU A 101 -35.03 -9.14 4.90
C LEU A 101 -33.90 -8.33 4.27
N LEU A 102 -33.29 -8.84 3.19
CA LEU A 102 -32.16 -8.24 2.47
C LEU A 102 -31.02 -7.85 3.43
N LYS A 103 -30.71 -8.70 4.41
CA LYS A 103 -29.70 -8.42 5.45
C LYS A 103 -28.32 -8.18 4.83
N ASN A 104 -27.91 -8.99 3.85
CA ASN A 104 -26.72 -8.79 3.03
C ASN A 104 -26.68 -7.40 2.35
N VAL A 105 -27.74 -6.97 1.66
CA VAL A 105 -27.81 -5.67 0.96
C VAL A 105 -27.80 -4.50 1.95
N LYS A 106 -28.56 -4.60 3.06
CA LYS A 106 -28.54 -3.59 4.13
C LYS A 106 -27.16 -3.47 4.77
N ARG A 107 -26.50 -4.59 5.04
CA ARG A 107 -25.13 -4.60 5.57
C ARG A 107 -24.14 -4.01 4.57
N TYR A 108 -24.28 -4.30 3.27
CA TYR A 108 -23.48 -3.67 2.21
C TYR A 108 -23.55 -2.15 2.27
N PHE A 109 -24.74 -1.54 2.24
CA PHE A 109 -24.87 -0.08 2.30
C PHE A 109 -24.38 0.50 3.64
N ARG A 110 -24.74 -0.11 4.77
CA ARG A 110 -24.30 0.33 6.11
C ARG A 110 -22.78 0.35 6.25
N THR A 111 -22.13 -0.74 5.87
CA THR A 111 -20.66 -0.86 5.99
C THR A 111 -19.94 0.01 4.98
N ARG A 112 -20.48 0.19 3.76
CA ARG A 112 -19.95 1.13 2.78
C ARG A 112 -19.99 2.58 3.28
N GLN A 113 -21.11 3.00 3.86
CA GLN A 113 -21.24 4.33 4.47
C GLN A 113 -20.26 4.51 5.63
N LEU A 114 -20.13 3.50 6.50
CA LEU A 114 -19.20 3.50 7.62
C LEU A 114 -17.73 3.59 7.18
N VAL A 115 -17.32 2.83 6.15
CA VAL A 115 -15.98 2.90 5.59
C VAL A 115 -15.73 4.26 4.93
N ALA A 116 -16.70 4.81 4.20
CA ALA A 116 -16.59 6.13 3.60
C ALA A 116 -16.37 7.24 4.65
N GLN A 117 -17.12 7.19 5.76
CA GLN A 117 -16.97 8.14 6.88
C GLN A 117 -15.63 8.02 7.61
N ARG A 118 -14.98 6.85 7.56
CA ARG A 118 -13.72 6.56 8.27
C ARG A 118 -12.53 6.40 7.32
N LEU A 119 -12.69 6.75 6.05
CA LEU A 119 -11.66 6.55 5.02
C LEU A 119 -10.32 7.23 5.36
N PRO A 120 -10.27 8.48 5.88
CA PRO A 120 -9.00 9.09 6.26
C PRO A 120 -8.26 8.30 7.34
N PHE A 121 -8.98 7.82 8.35
CA PHE A 121 -8.42 7.00 9.44
C PHE A 121 -7.93 5.62 8.95
N LEU A 122 -8.66 4.99 8.03
CA LEU A 122 -8.26 3.73 7.42
C LEU A 122 -6.98 3.89 6.58
N ARG A 123 -6.87 4.99 5.83
CA ARG A 123 -5.65 5.33 5.06
C ARG A 123 -4.46 5.56 5.97
N ASP A 124 -4.65 6.33 7.03
CA ASP A 124 -3.61 6.58 8.03
C ASP A 124 -3.16 5.27 8.70
N SER A 125 -4.12 4.41 9.07
CA SER A 125 -3.84 3.08 9.61
C SER A 125 -3.01 2.21 8.65
N PHE A 126 -3.33 2.25 7.35
CA PHE A 126 -2.57 1.56 6.31
C PHE A 126 -1.15 2.11 6.18
N ILE A 127 -1.00 3.44 6.11
CA ILE A 127 0.31 4.10 5.97
C ILE A 127 1.21 3.76 7.15
N GLN A 128 0.71 3.78 8.38
CA GLN A 128 1.51 3.47 9.57
C GLN A 128 2.00 2.01 9.59
N VAL A 129 1.15 1.05 9.19
CA VAL A 129 1.57 -0.36 9.07
C VAL A 129 2.58 -0.53 7.94
N ALA A 130 2.35 0.12 6.79
CA ALA A 130 3.26 0.07 5.65
C ALA A 130 4.63 0.70 5.94
N GLN A 131 4.67 1.79 6.73
CA GLN A 131 5.92 2.39 7.19
C GLN A 131 6.73 1.41 8.05
N LEU A 132 6.07 0.76 9.02
CA LEU A 132 6.73 -0.25 9.87
C LEU A 132 7.25 -1.44 9.04
N GLU A 133 6.48 -1.90 8.05
CA GLU A 133 6.91 -2.96 7.14
C GLU A 133 8.12 -2.54 6.30
N ALA A 134 8.12 -1.31 5.78
CA ALA A 134 9.23 -0.77 5.02
C ALA A 134 10.50 -0.61 5.88
N ASP A 135 10.34 -0.23 7.15
CA ASP A 135 11.44 -0.14 8.11
C ASP A 135 12.00 -1.52 8.45
N LEU A 136 11.13 -2.52 8.63
CA LEU A 136 11.54 -3.90 8.87
C LEU A 136 12.28 -4.50 7.66
N ALA A 137 11.80 -4.22 6.45
CA ALA A 137 12.45 -4.65 5.21
C ALA A 137 13.86 -4.03 5.10
N LEU A 138 13.99 -2.74 5.38
CA LEU A 138 15.28 -2.06 5.43
C LEU A 138 16.19 -2.65 6.51
N ALA A 139 15.69 -2.84 7.73
CA ALA A 139 16.46 -3.42 8.83
C ALA A 139 16.99 -4.82 8.49
N ARG A 140 16.18 -5.65 7.81
CA ARG A 140 16.63 -6.96 7.30
C ARG A 140 17.72 -6.82 6.25
N GLN A 141 17.57 -5.89 5.32
CA GLN A 141 18.59 -5.63 4.30
C GLN A 141 19.90 -5.14 4.91
N LEU A 142 19.85 -4.20 5.86
CA LEU A 142 21.03 -3.67 6.55
C LEU A 142 21.71 -4.76 7.40
N ARG A 143 20.94 -5.66 8.00
CA ARG A 143 21.48 -6.81 8.75
C ARG A 143 22.17 -7.83 7.85
N ALA A 144 21.70 -8.01 6.62
CA ALA A 144 22.32 -8.89 5.64
C ALA A 144 23.50 -8.23 4.90
N ALA A 145 23.57 -6.90 4.89
CA ALA A 145 24.62 -6.16 4.22
C ALA A 145 25.96 -6.29 4.96
N PRO A 146 27.08 -6.53 4.25
CA PRO A 146 28.39 -6.70 4.88
C PRO A 146 28.93 -5.40 5.50
N VAL A 147 28.59 -4.25 4.91
CA VAL A 147 28.97 -2.92 5.40
C VAL A 147 27.85 -1.94 5.03
N TYR A 148 27.42 -1.11 5.97
CA TYR A 148 26.54 0.03 5.74
C TYR A 148 26.97 1.20 6.61
N CYS A 149 26.58 2.41 6.23
CA CYS A 149 26.78 3.62 7.04
C CYS A 149 25.52 4.50 7.00
N TRP A 150 25.34 5.30 8.04
CA TRP A 150 24.39 6.39 8.03
C TRP A 150 25.04 7.58 7.32
N ALA A 151 24.33 8.16 6.35
CA ALA A 151 24.81 9.34 5.65
C ALA A 151 24.77 10.57 6.58
N GLY A 152 25.84 11.37 6.56
CA GLY A 152 25.89 12.67 7.23
C GLY A 152 25.54 13.81 6.28
N THR A 153 25.18 14.97 6.84
CA THR A 153 25.02 16.22 6.11
C THR A 153 26.39 16.81 5.74
N GLY A 154 26.60 17.09 4.45
CA GLY A 154 27.79 17.79 3.95
C GLY A 154 27.56 19.29 3.73
N ALA A 155 28.63 20.02 3.39
CA ALA A 155 28.53 21.41 2.96
C ALA A 155 27.68 21.55 1.69
N PRO A 156 27.08 22.73 1.42
CA PRO A 156 26.32 22.96 0.21
C PRO A 156 27.12 22.62 -1.06
N ARG A 157 26.50 21.87 -1.98
CA ARG A 157 27.13 21.40 -3.23
C ARG A 157 28.38 20.53 -3.03
N ALA A 158 28.60 19.96 -1.85
CA ALA A 158 29.63 18.96 -1.61
C ALA A 158 29.01 17.56 -1.54
N LEU A 159 29.65 16.60 -2.20
CA LEU A 159 29.33 15.19 -2.11
C LEU A 159 30.61 14.44 -1.79
N ALA A 160 30.57 13.59 -0.76
CA ALA A 160 31.66 12.70 -0.40
C ALA A 160 31.08 11.31 -0.14
N LEU A 161 31.47 10.36 -0.99
CA LEU A 161 31.11 8.95 -0.91
C LEU A 161 32.40 8.18 -0.67
N GLN A 162 32.49 7.46 0.45
CA GLN A 162 33.68 6.70 0.82
C GLN A 162 33.33 5.21 0.84
N GLY A 163 34.05 4.40 0.07
CA GLY A 163 33.86 2.95 0.04
C GLY A 163 32.46 2.51 -0.39
N MET A 164 31.78 3.29 -1.22
CA MET A 164 30.45 2.97 -1.75
C MET A 164 30.51 1.68 -2.59
N ARG A 165 29.51 0.83 -2.43
CA ARG A 165 29.37 -0.41 -3.21
C ARG A 165 28.09 -0.34 -4.04
N HIS A 166 28.10 -1.00 -5.19
CA HIS A 166 26.92 -1.06 -6.04
C HIS A 166 25.90 -2.03 -5.43
N PRO A 167 24.71 -1.58 -4.99
CA PRO A 167 23.80 -2.40 -4.18
C PRO A 167 23.20 -3.61 -4.92
N LEU A 168 23.17 -3.56 -6.26
CA LEU A 168 22.62 -4.64 -7.10
C LEU A 168 23.69 -5.58 -7.68
N LEU A 169 24.96 -5.45 -7.27
CA LEU A 169 26.04 -6.32 -7.74
C LEU A 169 26.66 -7.05 -6.54
N GLU A 170 26.64 -8.38 -6.56
CA GLU A 170 27.05 -9.23 -5.43
C GLU A 170 28.52 -9.05 -5.01
N HIS A 171 29.41 -8.79 -5.97
CA HIS A 171 30.86 -8.65 -5.73
C HIS A 171 31.39 -7.28 -6.19
N ALA A 172 30.63 -6.21 -5.94
CA ALA A 172 31.08 -4.86 -6.28
C ALA A 172 32.30 -4.44 -5.46
N ALA A 173 33.37 -4.03 -6.15
CA ALA A 173 34.52 -3.38 -5.51
C ALA A 173 34.07 -2.05 -4.86
N PRO A 174 34.58 -1.70 -3.67
CA PRO A 174 34.28 -0.44 -3.03
C PRO A 174 34.95 0.72 -3.79
N LEU A 175 34.21 1.79 -4.03
CA LEU A 175 34.69 2.97 -4.74
C LEU A 175 34.51 4.22 -3.87
N SER A 176 35.40 5.19 -4.03
CA SER A 176 35.27 6.48 -3.35
C SER A 176 35.17 7.58 -4.39
N PHE A 177 34.25 8.51 -4.19
CA PHE A 177 33.99 9.60 -5.10
C PHE A 177 33.66 10.86 -4.31
N GLY A 178 34.20 11.99 -4.74
CA GLY A 178 33.90 13.27 -4.10
C GLY A 178 33.93 14.43 -5.09
N VAL A 179 33.03 15.39 -4.88
CA VAL A 179 32.96 16.64 -5.64
C VAL A 179 32.63 17.80 -4.71
N GLN A 180 33.19 18.98 -4.99
CA GLN A 180 32.96 20.20 -4.22
C GLN A 180 32.59 21.34 -5.17
N GLY A 181 31.29 21.58 -5.34
CA GLY A 181 30.75 22.69 -6.13
C GLY A 181 30.87 22.54 -7.66
N LYS A 182 31.66 21.58 -8.14
CA LYS A 182 32.01 21.36 -9.55
C LYS A 182 31.62 19.95 -10.01
N GLY A 183 31.39 19.78 -11.32
CA GLY A 183 31.24 18.45 -11.93
C GLY A 183 32.59 17.73 -12.06
N GLY A 184 32.56 16.41 -12.18
CA GLY A 184 33.73 15.59 -12.47
C GLY A 184 33.59 14.91 -13.84
N PHE A 185 34.66 14.88 -14.63
CA PHE A 185 34.68 14.15 -15.90
C PHE A 185 35.34 12.79 -15.70
N ILE A 186 34.68 11.72 -16.14
CA ILE A 186 35.17 10.34 -15.98
C ILE A 186 35.72 9.87 -17.33
N PHE A 187 37.04 9.71 -17.40
CA PHE A 187 37.73 9.17 -18.58
C PHE A 187 38.06 7.68 -18.41
N GLY A 188 38.25 6.98 -19.52
CA GLY A 188 38.66 5.56 -19.55
C GLY A 188 38.09 4.82 -20.77
N GLN A 189 38.58 3.62 -21.03
CA GLN A 189 38.08 2.78 -22.13
C GLN A 189 36.64 2.31 -21.87
N ASN A 190 35.89 1.97 -22.93
CA ASN A 190 34.57 1.37 -22.78
C ASN A 190 34.70 -0.05 -22.20
N GLY A 191 33.72 -0.47 -21.39
CA GLY A 191 33.75 -1.77 -20.72
C GLY A 191 34.47 -1.80 -19.36
N ILE A 192 35.21 -0.74 -18.98
CA ILE A 192 35.93 -0.70 -17.68
C ILE A 192 35.03 -0.39 -16.46
N GLY A 193 33.71 -0.26 -16.66
CA GLY A 193 32.75 -0.02 -15.58
C GLY A 193 32.38 1.45 -15.33
N LYS A 194 32.65 2.38 -16.26
CA LYS A 194 32.24 3.81 -16.11
C LYS A 194 30.74 3.98 -15.86
N SER A 195 29.91 3.31 -16.66
CA SER A 195 28.45 3.34 -16.49
C SER A 195 28.03 2.68 -15.17
N THR A 196 28.73 1.63 -14.74
CA THR A 196 28.52 0.98 -13.45
C THR A 196 28.85 1.92 -12.28
N LEU A 197 29.93 2.70 -12.38
CA LEU A 197 30.27 3.73 -11.39
C LEU A 197 29.18 4.80 -11.30
N LEU A 198 28.70 5.32 -12.43
CA LEU A 198 27.64 6.33 -12.44
C LEU A 198 26.33 5.79 -11.84
N ARG A 199 25.93 4.56 -12.18
CA ARG A 199 24.78 3.89 -11.57
C ARG A 199 24.99 3.64 -10.08
N CYS A 200 26.20 3.26 -9.67
CA CYS A 200 26.56 3.07 -8.26
C CYS A 200 26.35 4.37 -7.46
N ILE A 201 26.84 5.50 -7.97
CA ILE A 201 26.66 6.82 -7.35
C ILE A 201 25.16 7.16 -7.27
N GLY A 202 24.44 7.07 -8.38
CA GLY A 202 23.01 7.40 -8.42
C GLY A 202 22.16 6.55 -7.47
N LEU A 203 22.38 5.23 -7.45
CA LEU A 203 21.66 4.32 -6.56
C LEU A 203 21.96 4.59 -5.08
N ASN A 204 23.22 4.80 -4.71
CA ASN A 204 23.58 5.14 -3.32
C ASN A 204 22.94 6.48 -2.89
N LEU A 205 22.92 7.48 -3.78
CA LEU A 205 22.24 8.76 -3.50
C LEU A 205 20.73 8.61 -3.30
N VAL A 206 20.07 7.78 -4.11
CA VAL A 206 18.63 7.49 -3.95
C VAL A 206 18.37 6.77 -2.63
N CYS A 207 19.19 5.78 -2.26
CA CYS A 207 19.07 5.08 -0.98
C CYS A 207 19.21 6.04 0.21
N VAL A 208 20.14 6.99 0.13
CA VAL A 208 20.35 8.03 1.15
C VAL A 208 19.17 9.00 1.22
N ALA A 209 18.67 9.46 0.07
CA ALA A 209 17.61 10.47 0.04
C ALA A 209 16.25 9.94 0.56
N GLN A 210 15.98 8.65 0.39
CA GLN A 210 14.74 8.03 0.87
C GLN A 210 14.69 7.84 2.40
N ARG A 211 15.83 7.94 3.11
CA ARG A 211 15.92 7.58 4.54
C ARG A 211 16.73 8.55 5.41
N GLY A 212 17.38 9.57 4.83
CA GLY A 212 18.24 10.49 5.57
C GLY A 212 17.97 11.98 5.36
N PHE A 213 17.05 12.38 4.48
CA PHE A 213 16.93 13.78 4.08
C PHE A 213 15.51 14.24 3.71
N ASP A 214 15.32 15.57 3.69
CA ASP A 214 14.06 16.23 3.35
C ASP A 214 13.58 15.93 1.90
N ALA A 215 12.31 16.27 1.63
CA ALA A 215 11.69 16.08 0.32
C ALA A 215 12.44 16.82 -0.82
N GLY A 216 13.15 17.91 -0.52
CA GLY A 216 13.91 18.68 -1.50
C GLY A 216 15.20 17.98 -1.94
N ILE A 217 15.81 17.18 -1.08
CA ILE A 217 16.98 16.36 -1.39
C ILE A 217 16.57 15.09 -2.14
N ALA A 218 15.45 14.47 -1.78
CA ALA A 218 14.84 13.37 -2.54
C ALA A 218 14.53 13.78 -4.00
N ASP A 219 13.95 14.97 -4.19
CA ASP A 219 13.66 15.55 -5.49
C ASP A 219 14.94 15.86 -6.30
N LYS A 220 16.00 16.38 -5.67
CA LYS A 220 17.31 16.59 -6.32
C LYS A 220 17.99 15.28 -6.70
N ALA A 221 17.97 14.27 -5.81
CA ALA A 221 18.52 12.96 -6.08
C ALA A 221 17.78 12.25 -7.23
N GLY A 222 16.46 12.39 -7.28
CA GLY A 222 15.61 11.93 -8.39
C GLY A 222 16.03 12.57 -9.71
N ARG A 223 16.15 13.90 -9.77
CA ARG A 223 16.64 14.59 -10.99
C ARG A 223 18.02 14.13 -11.45
N VAL A 224 18.94 13.89 -10.52
CA VAL A 224 20.29 13.38 -10.86
C VAL A 224 20.20 11.95 -11.40
N PHE A 225 19.39 11.10 -10.78
CA PHE A 225 19.15 9.74 -11.26
C PHE A 225 18.51 9.72 -12.65
N ASP A 226 17.47 10.55 -12.87
CA ASP A 226 16.79 10.67 -14.15
C ASP A 226 17.75 11.19 -15.22
N TRP A 227 18.51 12.26 -14.92
CA TRP A 227 19.54 12.78 -15.81
C TRP A 227 20.57 11.71 -16.18
N LEU A 228 21.12 10.99 -15.20
CA LEU A 228 22.07 9.91 -15.43
C LEU A 228 21.46 8.79 -16.28
N SER A 229 20.21 8.42 -16.00
CA SER A 229 19.50 7.36 -16.72
C SER A 229 19.25 7.75 -18.18
N THR A 230 18.81 8.99 -18.43
CA THR A 230 18.62 9.53 -19.78
C THR A 230 19.95 9.70 -20.52
N HIS A 231 21.02 10.12 -19.84
CA HIS A 231 22.35 10.28 -20.48
C HIS A 231 23.03 8.93 -20.78
N MET A 232 22.70 7.86 -20.04
CA MET A 232 23.23 6.51 -20.26
C MET A 232 22.37 5.67 -21.21
N ALA A 233 21.10 6.00 -21.39
CA ALA A 233 20.27 5.44 -22.44
C ALA A 233 20.66 6.10 -23.77
N GLN A 234 21.63 5.49 -24.47
CA GLN A 234 22.13 5.80 -25.83
C GLN A 234 21.92 7.25 -26.33
N PRO A 235 22.98 8.03 -26.60
CA PRO A 235 22.80 9.29 -27.31
C PRO A 235 22.27 9.01 -28.72
N ALA A 236 21.07 9.52 -29.02
CA ALA A 236 20.48 9.45 -30.37
C ALA A 236 21.23 10.32 -31.38
N ASP A 237 22.12 11.21 -30.93
CA ASP A 237 22.86 12.06 -31.84
C ASP A 237 24.17 12.56 -31.20
N CYS A 238 25.31 12.17 -31.79
CA CYS A 238 26.63 12.66 -31.40
C CYS A 238 27.03 13.94 -32.17
N ALA A 239 26.14 14.52 -32.99
CA ALA A 239 26.45 15.68 -33.83
C ALA A 239 26.76 16.96 -33.04
N GLY A 240 26.26 17.12 -31.81
CA GLY A 240 26.36 18.38 -31.05
C GLY A 240 27.65 18.64 -30.26
N VAL A 241 28.57 17.67 -30.16
CA VAL A 241 29.75 17.78 -29.25
C VAL A 241 31.03 18.24 -29.98
N LEU A 242 31.07 18.19 -31.31
CA LEU A 242 32.28 18.54 -32.09
C LEU A 242 32.29 19.96 -32.69
N GLU A 243 31.23 20.75 -32.57
CA GLU A 243 31.17 22.10 -33.19
C GLU A 243 31.63 23.26 -32.28
N ARG A 244 32.07 22.99 -31.06
CA ARG A 244 32.68 24.02 -30.19
C ARG A 244 33.92 23.48 -29.47
N ALA A 245 34.96 23.20 -30.26
CA ALA A 245 36.34 23.22 -29.81
C ALA A 245 36.97 24.55 -30.23
#